data_AF-A0A1C0U5T2-F1
#
_entry.id   AF-A0A1C0U5T2-F1
#
_cell.length_a   1.000
_cell.length_b   1.000
_cell.length_c   1.000
_cell.angle_alpha   90.00
_cell.angle_beta   90.00
_cell.angle_gamma   90.00
#
_symmetry.space_group_name_H-M   'P 1'
#
loop_
_entity.id
_entity.type
_entity.pdbx_description
1 polymer ?
#
loop_
_entity_poly.entity_id
_entity_poly.type
_entity_poly.pdbx_seq_one_letter_code
_entity_poly.pdbx_strand_id
1 'polypeptide(L)'
;MTINVEELINGLGKTYQEIFNEGLIPYKTKPRGFAGDKTIFLNMAKEDVFLSFNRETKVFIEMTLTLLIPDRPGFVFPNDMPYPLNKEMNRQWVNG
;
A
#
# COMPACT_ATOMS: atom_id res chain seq x y z
N MET A 1 -2.98 -13.18 2.58
CA MET A 1 -3.65 -12.44 3.66
C MET A 1 -4.22 -11.21 3.00
N THR A 2 -5.48 -10.91 3.24
CA THR A 2 -6.11 -9.69 2.74
C THR A 2 -5.74 -8.56 3.68
N ILE A 3 -5.24 -7.44 3.18
CA ILE A 3 -5.06 -6.23 3.99
C ILE A 3 -6.32 -5.36 3.90
N ASN A 4 -6.58 -4.57 4.93
CA ASN A 4 -7.64 -3.56 4.92
C ASN A 4 -7.02 -2.22 4.48
N VAL A 5 -7.37 -1.75 3.27
CA VAL A 5 -6.83 -0.48 2.75
C VAL A 5 -7.33 0.72 3.56
N GLU A 6 -8.55 0.67 4.10
CA GLU A 6 -9.08 1.74 4.94
C GLU A 6 -8.27 1.90 6.23
N GLU A 7 -7.99 0.79 6.91
CA GLU A 7 -7.17 0.81 8.13
C GLU A 7 -5.74 1.25 7.84
N LEU A 8 -5.18 0.87 6.68
CA LEU A 8 -3.87 1.34 6.26
C LEU A 8 -3.87 2.85 6.01
N ILE A 9 -4.88 3.41 5.33
CA ILE A 9 -5.01 4.87 5.15
C ILE A 9 -5.05 5.57 6.51
N ASN A 10 -5.80 5.03 7.47
CA ASN A 10 -5.85 5.54 8.84
C ASN A 10 -4.53 5.39 9.62
N GLY A 11 -3.60 4.56 9.12
CA GLY A 11 -2.24 4.43 9.61
C GLY A 11 -1.27 5.52 9.15
N LEU A 12 -1.66 6.38 8.20
CA LEU A 12 -0.80 7.49 7.76
C LEU A 12 -0.41 8.37 8.95
N GLY A 13 0.87 8.75 9.02
CA GLY A 13 1.44 9.47 10.16
C GLY A 13 1.98 8.56 11.27
N LYS A 14 1.59 7.29 11.33
CA LYS A 14 2.19 6.30 12.25
C LYS A 14 3.53 5.81 11.72
N THR A 15 4.40 5.36 12.61
CA THR A 15 5.67 4.72 12.24
C THR A 15 5.47 3.31 11.71
N TYR A 16 6.45 2.79 10.95
CA TYR A 16 6.49 1.39 10.54
C TYR A 16 6.25 0.41 11.70
N GLN A 17 6.83 0.69 12.87
CA GLN A 17 6.72 -0.21 14.02
C GLN A 17 5.30 -0.23 14.59
N GLU A 18 4.63 0.92 14.64
CA GLU A 18 3.24 1.02 15.11
C GLU A 18 2.30 0.26 14.18
N ILE A 19 2.35 0.51 12.87
CA ILE A 19 1.47 -0.21 11.92
C ILE A 19 1.76 -1.72 11.86
N PHE A 20 3.01 -2.13 12.11
CA PHE A 20 3.36 -3.54 12.22
C PHE A 20 2.82 -4.16 13.52
N ASN A 21 2.94 -3.47 14.65
CA ASN A 21 2.44 -3.95 15.94
C ASN A 21 0.92 -4.04 15.98
N GLU A 22 0.23 -3.13 15.30
CA GLU A 22 -1.22 -3.14 15.12
C GLU A 22 -1.69 -4.24 14.15
N GLY A 23 -0.77 -4.90 13.45
CA GLY A 23 -1.09 -5.97 12.50
C GLY A 23 -1.62 -5.49 11.16
N LEU A 24 -1.50 -4.19 10.83
CA LEU A 24 -1.95 -3.63 9.55
C LEU A 24 -1.16 -4.15 8.36
N ILE A 25 0.09 -4.56 8.58
CA ILE A 25 0.95 -5.17 7.57
C ILE A 25 1.52 -6.52 8.05
N PRO A 26 1.58 -7.54 7.19
CA PRO A 26 2.13 -8.86 7.56
C PRO A 26 3.65 -8.95 7.52
N TYR A 27 4.34 -7.89 7.09
CA TYR A 27 5.75 -7.95 6.70
C TYR A 27 6.70 -7.63 7.86
N LYS A 28 7.47 -8.64 8.29
CA LYS A 28 8.62 -8.46 9.19
C LYS A 28 9.81 -7.77 8.52
N THR A 29 9.85 -7.77 7.19
CA THR A 29 10.90 -7.08 6.43
C THR A 29 10.76 -5.59 6.63
N LYS A 30 11.81 -4.95 7.16
CA LYS A 30 11.83 -3.50 7.37
C LYS A 30 11.90 -2.75 6.04
N PRO A 31 11.34 -1.52 5.96
CA PRO A 31 11.43 -0.69 4.77
C PRO A 31 12.89 -0.37 4.39
N ARG A 32 13.18 -0.30 3.09
CA ARG A 32 14.52 -0.06 2.51
C ARG A 32 14.46 1.03 1.46
N GLY A 33 15.58 1.66 1.12
CA GLY A 33 15.64 2.68 0.08
C GLY A 33 17.08 2.96 -0.35
N PHE A 34 17.26 3.73 -1.41
CA PHE A 34 18.60 4.01 -1.94
C PHE A 34 19.35 5.02 -1.07
N ALA A 35 20.68 5.00 -1.09
CA ALA A 35 21.46 5.97 -0.32
C ALA A 35 21.20 7.40 -0.83
N GLY A 36 20.97 8.34 0.09
CA GLY A 36 20.64 9.74 -0.23
C GLY A 36 19.13 10.04 -0.33
N ASP A 37 18.27 9.02 -0.43
CA ASP A 37 16.82 9.26 -0.49
C ASP A 37 16.25 9.68 0.87
N LYS A 38 15.35 10.67 0.86
CA LYS A 38 14.60 11.09 2.05
C LYS A 38 13.53 10.08 2.47
N THR A 39 13.23 9.12 1.60
CA THR A 39 12.23 8.07 1.83
C THR A 39 12.86 6.68 1.80
N ILE A 40 12.14 5.74 2.41
CA ILE A 40 12.35 4.30 2.32
C ILE A 40 11.00 3.67 2.06
N PHE A 41 10.97 2.45 1.54
CA PHE A 41 9.75 1.83 1.09
C PHE A 41 9.67 0.35 1.48
N LEU A 42 8.43 -0.14 1.49
CA LEU A 42 8.09 -1.55 1.60
C LEU A 42 7.22 -1.93 0.39
N ASN A 43 7.76 -2.80 -0.47
CA ASN A 43 7.01 -3.35 -1.60
C ASN A 43 6.25 -4.61 -1.16
N MET A 44 4.94 -4.50 -1.03
CA MET A 44 4.03 -5.59 -0.65
C MET A 44 3.43 -6.21 -1.93
N ALA A 45 4.30 -6.85 -2.72
CA ALA A 45 3.98 -7.30 -4.07
C ALA A 45 2.87 -8.38 -4.15
N LYS A 46 2.56 -9.09 -3.05
CA LYS A 46 1.45 -10.06 -3.03
C LYS A 46 0.10 -9.39 -2.88
N GLU A 47 0.10 -8.21 -2.25
CA GLU A 47 -1.05 -7.38 -2.00
C GLU A 47 -1.17 -6.27 -3.06
N ASP A 48 -0.25 -6.17 -4.03
CA ASP A 48 -0.24 -5.09 -5.02
C ASP A 48 -0.25 -3.67 -4.38
N VAL A 49 0.40 -3.56 -3.21
CA VAL A 49 0.54 -2.32 -2.44
C VAL A 49 2.00 -1.96 -2.25
N PHE A 50 2.30 -0.68 -2.36
CA PHE A 50 3.62 -0.12 -2.05
C PHE A 50 3.47 0.95 -0.97
N LEU A 51 4.25 0.85 0.10
CA LEU A 51 4.23 1.80 1.21
C LEU A 51 5.53 2.60 1.24
N SER A 52 5.41 3.92 1.32
CA SER A 52 6.50 4.88 1.45
C SER A 52 6.55 5.43 2.87
N PHE A 53 7.76 5.53 3.42
CA PHE A 53 8.03 6.04 4.76
C PHE A 53 9.11 7.13 4.71
N ASN A 54 9.03 8.10 5.62
CA ASN A 54 10.14 9.00 5.90
C ASN A 54 11.35 8.19 6.39
N ARG A 55 12.53 8.44 5.84
CA ARG A 55 13.75 7.69 6.19
C ARG A 55 14.16 7.87 7.65
N GLU A 56 14.09 9.08 8.18
CA GLU A 56 14.61 9.41 9.51
C GLU A 56 13.61 8.98 10.58
N THR A 57 12.36 9.40 10.45
CA THR A 57 11.32 9.17 11.47
C THR A 57 10.62 7.83 11.33
N LYS A 58 10.77 7.15 10.18
CA LYS A 58 10.05 5.91 9.82
C LYS A 58 8.54 6.06 9.77
N VAL A 59 8.04 7.30 9.74
CA VAL A 59 6.62 7.62 9.59
C VAL A 59 6.14 7.21 8.20
N PHE A 60 5.02 6.52 8.14
CA PHE A 60 4.30 6.15 6.94
C PHE A 60 3.63 7.40 6.33
N ILE A 61 4.00 7.73 5.09
CA ILE A 61 3.65 9.02 4.47
C ILE A 61 2.83 8.90 3.18
N GLU A 62 2.91 7.77 2.49
CA GLU A 62 2.25 7.58 1.20
C GLU A 62 2.08 6.08 0.94
N MET A 63 0.95 5.70 0.33
CA MET A 63 0.77 4.38 -0.28
C MET A 63 0.36 4.49 -1.73
N THR A 64 0.79 3.50 -2.50
CA THR A 64 0.39 3.32 -3.90
C THR A 64 -0.29 1.97 -4.05
N LEU A 65 -1.49 1.98 -4.63
CA LEU A 65 -2.25 0.79 -4.99
C LEU A 65 -2.10 0.55 -6.49
N THR A 66 -1.75 -0.67 -6.88
CA THR A 66 -1.72 -1.05 -8.31
C THR A 66 -3.06 -1.65 -8.69
N LEU A 67 -3.93 -0.84 -9.33
CA LEU A 67 -5.31 -1.22 -9.64
C LEU A 67 -5.46 -1.91 -11.00
N LEU A 68 -4.49 -1.72 -11.90
CA LEU A 68 -4.48 -2.30 -13.24
C LEU A 68 -3.07 -2.71 -13.62
N ILE A 69 -2.94 -3.90 -14.21
CA ILE A 69 -1.68 -4.42 -14.74
C ILE A 69 -1.92 -4.67 -16.24
N PRO A 70 -1.30 -3.90 -17.15
CA PRO A 70 -1.56 -3.98 -18.59
C PRO A 70 -1.47 -5.41 -19.16
N ASP A 71 -0.50 -6.19 -18.67
CA ASP A 71 -0.25 -7.56 -19.13
C ASP A 71 -1.17 -8.61 -18.47
N ARG A 72 -2.11 -8.19 -17.61
CA ARG A 72 -3.07 -9.07 -16.93
C ARG A 72 -4.51 -8.58 -17.14
N PRO A 73 -5.10 -8.86 -18.32
CA PRO A 73 -6.51 -8.55 -18.55
C PRO A 73 -7.38 -9.34 -17.56
N GLY A 74 -8.18 -8.64 -16.76
CA GLY A 74 -8.99 -9.24 -15.70
C GLY A 74 -8.34 -9.23 -14.30
N PHE A 75 -7.25 -8.48 -14.12
CA PHE A 75 -6.73 -8.22 -12.77
C PHE A 75 -7.82 -7.59 -11.87
N VAL A 76 -8.06 -8.23 -10.73
CA VAL A 76 -8.93 -7.75 -9.65
C VAL A 76 -8.03 -7.45 -8.46
N PHE A 77 -8.13 -6.24 -7.91
CA PHE A 77 -7.31 -5.86 -6.76
C PHE A 77 -7.59 -6.79 -5.57
N PRO A 78 -6.56 -7.39 -4.94
CA PRO A 78 -6.76 -8.54 -4.05
C PRO A 78 -7.24 -8.17 -2.64
N ASN A 79 -7.23 -6.89 -2.26
CA ASN A 79 -7.47 -6.45 -0.88
C ASN A 79 -8.82 -5.76 -0.68
N ASP A 80 -9.19 -5.54 0.58
CA ASP A 80 -10.42 -4.83 0.93
C ASP A 80 -10.24 -3.34 0.71
N MET A 81 -11.18 -2.75 -0.04
CA MET A 81 -11.14 -1.36 -0.47
C MET A 81 -12.18 -0.54 0.28
N PRO A 82 -11.86 0.68 0.73
CA PRO A 82 -12.85 1.59 1.29
C PRO A 82 -13.82 2.04 0.20
N TYR A 83 -15.08 2.23 0.56
CA TYR A 83 -16.03 2.94 -0.30
C TYR A 83 -15.53 4.38 -0.55
N PRO A 84 -15.62 4.94 -1.78
CA PRO A 84 -16.31 4.43 -2.98
C PRO A 84 -15.40 3.64 -3.95
N LEU A 85 -14.20 3.24 -3.53
CA LEU A 85 -13.28 2.51 -4.41
C LEU A 85 -13.73 1.06 -4.57
N ASN A 86 -13.57 0.51 -5.77
CA ASN A 86 -13.91 -0.87 -6.10
C ASN A 86 -12.64 -1.72 -6.26
N LYS A 87 -12.74 -3.04 -6.27
CA LYS A 87 -11.61 -3.93 -6.59
C LYS A 87 -11.37 -4.04 -8.10
N GLU A 88 -12.41 -3.80 -8.90
CA GLU A 88 -12.35 -3.78 -10.37
C GLU A 88 -12.40 -2.34 -10.91
N MET A 89 -11.27 -1.63 -10.82
CA MET A 89 -11.15 -0.23 -11.25
C MET A 89 -10.50 -0.12 -12.63
N ASN A 90 -11.14 -0.71 -13.64
CA ASN A 90 -10.68 -0.60 -15.02
C ASN A 90 -10.91 0.81 -15.60
N ARG A 91 -10.36 1.08 -16.80
CA ARG A 91 -10.52 2.40 -17.46
C ARG A 91 -11.99 2.80 -17.65
N GLN A 92 -12.91 1.84 -17.80
CA GLN A 92 -14.34 2.14 -17.93
C GLN A 92 -14.90 2.66 -16.60
N TRP A 93 -14.52 2.05 -15.47
CA TRP A 93 -14.91 2.54 -14.14
C TRP A 93 -14.47 3.99 -13.88
N VAL A 94 -13.25 4.36 -14.28
CA VAL A 94 -12.73 5.73 -14.10
C VAL A 94 -13.46 6.73 -14.98
N ASN A 95 -13.86 6.32 -16.19
CA ASN A 95 -14.41 7.22 -17.20
C ASN A 95 -15.89 7.54 -17.02
N GLY A 96 -16.63 6.79 -16.18
CA GLY A 96 -18.04 7.04 -15.87
C GLY A 96 -18.98 6.82 -17.04
#